data_AF-A0A1V1THV3-F1
#
_entry.id   AF-A0A1V1THV3-F1
#
_cell.length_a   1.000
_cell.length_b   1.000
_cell.length_c   1.000
_cell.angle_alpha   90.00
_cell.angle_beta   90.00
_cell.angle_gamma   90.00
#
_symmetry.space_group_name_H-M   'P 1'
#
loop_
_entity.id
_entity.type
_entity.pdbx_description
1 polymer ?
#
loop_
_entity_poly.entity_id
_entity_poly.type
_entity_poly.pdbx_seq_one_letter_code
_entity_poly.pdbx_strand_id
1 'polypeptide(L)'
;MRSSVIKGLLMIRHEVVLGQASKDLESIAYNVSTTHNVSINRRVTFTAIDTKSAQLALDQAADASVPSPRSPIVLCFGGQTGKTVTVSRHLYDSYGLLRRHLGHTILFLDCSENDARAIVNGVTKRTNSGLLVDIACYNGPRSFVLAGNALSITKAEAESNNRSIKVTKLSNSHAYYSHLVDGILEDLATLAGSISVRPPMMRVETCTRDQSWTSFTGEEIVKHTQEPVRFSNVAERIAACLPYAVWLEAGPYLDQEGDRPK
;
A
#
# COMPACT_ATOMS: atom_id res chain seq x y z
N MET A 1 -30.15 -38.07 -7.98
CA MET A 1 -28.77 -38.09 -7.45
C MET A 1 -28.37 -36.73 -6.84
N ARG A 2 -29.16 -36.25 -5.87
CA ARG A 2 -28.89 -35.03 -5.07
C ARG A 2 -28.70 -35.50 -3.63
N SER A 3 -27.47 -35.73 -3.16
CA SER A 3 -27.24 -36.18 -1.77
C SER A 3 -25.81 -35.98 -1.22
N SER A 4 -24.89 -35.34 -1.95
CA SER A 4 -23.48 -35.35 -1.54
C SER A 4 -22.94 -34.03 -1.00
N VAL A 5 -23.75 -32.96 -0.97
CA VAL A 5 -23.25 -31.59 -0.77
C VAL A 5 -23.27 -31.13 0.71
N ILE A 6 -23.96 -31.85 1.60
CA ILE A 6 -24.14 -31.42 3.01
C ILE A 6 -23.52 -32.44 3.96
N LYS A 7 -22.19 -32.51 3.98
CA LYS A 7 -21.43 -33.16 5.08
C LYS A 7 -20.43 -32.23 5.77
N GLY A 8 -20.37 -30.95 5.37
CA GLY A 8 -19.48 -29.93 5.95
C GLY A 8 -20.13 -28.97 6.94
N LEU A 9 -21.43 -29.12 7.20
CA LEU A 9 -22.17 -28.38 8.24
C LEU A 9 -22.85 -29.35 9.22
N LEU A 10 -22.22 -30.50 9.50
CA LEU A 10 -22.68 -31.40 10.56
C LEU A 10 -22.08 -30.96 11.90
N MET A 11 -22.27 -29.68 12.25
CA MET A 11 -22.09 -29.20 13.62
C MET A 11 -23.01 -28.02 13.96
N ILE A 12 -24.13 -27.80 13.27
CA ILE A 12 -25.20 -26.90 13.75
C ILE A 12 -26.61 -27.44 13.37
N ARG A 13 -26.77 -28.75 13.15
CA ARG A 13 -28.10 -29.35 12.91
C ARG A 13 -28.39 -30.70 13.55
N HIS A 14 -27.38 -31.40 14.09
CA HIS A 14 -27.64 -32.51 14.99
C HIS A 14 -27.40 -32.03 16.41
N GLU A 15 -28.51 -31.73 17.10
CA GLU A 15 -28.60 -31.63 18.55
C GLU A 15 -27.46 -30.86 19.25
N VAL A 16 -27.69 -29.56 19.46
CA VAL A 16 -27.32 -28.96 20.75
C VAL A 16 -28.21 -29.63 21.80
N VAL A 17 -27.95 -30.90 22.12
CA VAL A 17 -28.35 -31.51 23.39
C VAL A 17 -27.14 -31.39 24.31
N LEU A 18 -26.98 -30.21 24.87
CA LEU A 18 -26.30 -30.02 26.14
C LEU A 18 -27.11 -28.94 26.88
N GLY A 19 -27.65 -29.34 28.03
CA GLY A 19 -28.62 -28.57 28.79
C GLY A 19 -28.20 -27.14 29.07
N GLN A 20 -29.22 -26.28 29.19
CA GLN A 20 -29.21 -25.05 29.98
C GLN A 20 -27.90 -24.24 29.96
N ALA A 21 -27.54 -23.69 28.81
CA ALA A 21 -26.85 -22.41 28.74
C ALA A 21 -27.12 -21.79 27.38
N SER A 22 -27.66 -20.57 27.36
CA SER A 22 -27.61 -19.70 26.19
C SER A 22 -26.14 -19.56 25.78
N LYS A 23 -25.67 -20.32 24.79
CA LYS A 23 -24.30 -20.21 24.31
C LYS A 23 -24.21 -18.93 23.48
N ASP A 24 -23.57 -17.94 24.07
CA ASP A 24 -23.25 -16.66 23.45
C ASP A 24 -22.54 -16.86 22.10
N LEU A 25 -22.78 -15.95 21.15
CA LEU A 25 -22.19 -15.98 19.79
C LEU A 25 -20.67 -16.04 19.85
N GLU A 26 -20.08 -15.40 20.86
CA GLU A 26 -18.63 -15.42 21.14
C GLU A 26 -18.13 -16.85 21.42
N SER A 27 -18.86 -17.62 22.23
CA SER A 27 -18.51 -19.00 22.56
C SER A 27 -18.62 -19.91 21.33
N ILE A 28 -19.60 -19.66 20.45
CA ILE A 28 -19.75 -20.39 19.20
C ILE A 28 -18.58 -20.07 18.27
N ALA A 29 -18.25 -18.78 18.07
CA ALA A 29 -17.15 -18.35 17.25
C ALA A 29 -15.80 -18.92 17.72
N TYR A 30 -15.55 -18.90 19.04
CA TYR A 30 -14.36 -19.49 19.65
C TYR A 30 -14.24 -20.98 19.33
N ASN A 31 -15.29 -21.77 19.60
CA ASN A 31 -15.26 -23.21 19.35
C ASN A 31 -15.07 -23.52 17.86
N VAL A 32 -15.79 -22.83 16.96
CA VAL A 32 -15.63 -23.06 15.52
C VAL A 32 -14.20 -22.73 15.04
N SER A 33 -13.59 -21.66 15.56
CA SER A 33 -12.22 -21.29 15.18
C SER A 33 -11.15 -22.28 15.68
N THR A 34 -11.37 -22.90 16.84
CA THR A 34 -10.37 -23.76 17.52
C THR A 34 -10.58 -25.26 17.32
N THR A 35 -11.82 -25.71 17.16
CA THR A 35 -12.18 -27.14 17.09
C THR A 35 -12.84 -27.51 15.76
N HIS A 36 -12.19 -27.17 14.63
CA HIS A 36 -12.68 -27.54 13.30
C HIS A 36 -11.74 -28.51 12.58
N ASN A 37 -12.31 -29.31 11.67
CA ASN A 37 -11.54 -30.19 10.82
C ASN A 37 -10.87 -29.41 9.68
N VAL A 38 -9.55 -29.23 9.79
CA VAL A 38 -8.73 -28.51 8.80
C VAL A 38 -8.66 -29.21 7.44
N SER A 39 -9.02 -30.50 7.33
CA SER A 39 -8.97 -31.25 6.07
C SER A 39 -10.16 -30.96 5.14
N ILE A 40 -11.14 -30.17 5.57
CA ILE A 40 -12.32 -29.83 4.76
C ILE A 40 -11.95 -28.71 3.77
N ASN A 41 -12.15 -28.98 2.47
CA ASN A 41 -11.79 -28.09 1.37
C ASN A 41 -12.82 -26.99 1.10
N ARG A 42 -14.02 -27.05 1.69
CA ARG A 42 -15.02 -25.99 1.63
C ARG A 42 -15.09 -25.30 2.97
N ARG A 43 -14.79 -24.00 2.98
CA ARG A 43 -14.80 -23.18 4.18
C ARG A 43 -15.63 -21.94 3.89
N VAL A 44 -16.41 -21.55 4.88
CA VAL A 44 -17.16 -20.31 4.89
C VAL A 44 -16.66 -19.53 6.10
N THR A 45 -16.34 -18.27 5.89
CA THR A 45 -15.99 -17.33 6.95
C THR A 45 -16.88 -16.12 6.81
N PHE A 46 -17.49 -15.70 7.91
CA PHE A 46 -18.34 -14.51 7.97
C PHE A 46 -18.13 -13.81 9.31
N THR A 47 -18.50 -12.54 9.35
CA THR A 47 -18.54 -11.74 10.58
C THR A 47 -19.99 -11.46 10.93
N ALA A 48 -20.34 -11.52 12.20
CA ALA A 48 -21.67 -11.22 12.70
C ALA A 48 -21.56 -10.47 14.03
N ILE A 49 -22.44 -9.51 14.24
CA ILE A 49 -22.51 -8.72 15.48
C ILE A 49 -23.63 -9.22 16.40
N ASP A 50 -24.51 -10.08 15.89
CA ASP A 50 -25.61 -10.70 16.60
C ASP A 50 -26.01 -12.03 15.95
N THR A 51 -26.91 -12.77 16.60
CA THR A 51 -27.37 -14.08 16.12
C THR A 51 -28.16 -13.99 14.82
N LYS A 52 -28.87 -12.89 14.58
CA LYS A 52 -29.68 -12.69 13.37
C LYS A 52 -28.81 -12.49 12.13
N SER A 53 -27.77 -11.67 12.24
CA SER A 53 -26.76 -11.46 11.19
C SER A 53 -25.94 -12.72 10.94
N ALA A 54 -25.64 -13.51 11.99
CA ALA A 54 -24.99 -14.81 11.85
C ALA A 54 -25.85 -15.81 11.05
N GLN A 55 -27.15 -15.91 11.37
CA GLN A 55 -28.07 -16.80 10.66
C GLN A 55 -28.20 -16.40 9.18
N LEU A 56 -28.33 -15.11 8.89
CA LEU A 56 -28.42 -14.61 7.52
C LEU A 56 -27.17 -14.93 6.70
N ALA A 57 -25.98 -14.75 7.29
CA ALA A 57 -24.71 -15.06 6.63
C ALA A 57 -24.56 -16.56 6.34
N LEU A 58 -25.01 -17.43 7.25
CA LEU A 58 -25.02 -18.88 7.06
C LEU A 58 -25.96 -19.30 5.93
N ASP A 59 -27.17 -18.73 5.88
CA ASP A 59 -28.14 -19.05 4.83
C ASP A 59 -27.62 -18.66 3.44
N GLN A 60 -26.95 -17.52 3.32
CA GLN A 60 -26.31 -17.07 2.07
C GLN A 60 -25.12 -17.95 1.65
N ALA A 61 -24.39 -18.50 2.61
CA ALA A 61 -23.20 -19.28 2.34
C ALA A 61 -23.48 -20.69 1.82
N ALA A 62 -24.72 -21.19 1.96
CA ALA A 62 -25.14 -22.49 1.43
C ALA A 62 -24.95 -22.58 -0.10
N ASP A 63 -24.99 -21.43 -0.79
CA ASP A 63 -24.86 -21.32 -2.24
C ASP A 63 -23.43 -20.99 -2.72
N ALA A 64 -22.46 -20.86 -1.81
CA ALA A 64 -21.09 -20.43 -2.16
C ALA A 64 -20.31 -21.51 -2.92
N SER A 65 -19.55 -21.10 -3.95
CA SER A 65 -18.72 -21.99 -4.78
C SER A 65 -17.51 -22.57 -4.03
N VAL A 66 -16.86 -23.58 -4.62
CA VAL A 66 -15.65 -24.22 -4.06
C VAL A 66 -14.47 -23.24 -4.19
N PRO A 67 -13.68 -23.01 -3.12
CA PRO A 67 -12.51 -22.13 -3.22
C PRO A 67 -11.43 -22.72 -4.14
N SER A 68 -10.72 -21.83 -4.82
CA SER A 68 -9.56 -22.11 -5.67
C SER A 68 -8.37 -22.66 -4.85
N PRO A 69 -7.32 -23.22 -5.48
CA PRO A 69 -6.11 -23.69 -4.81
C PRO A 69 -5.50 -22.63 -3.88
N ARG A 70 -4.62 -23.06 -2.95
CA ARG A 70 -3.85 -22.14 -2.12
C ARG A 70 -3.06 -21.16 -3.00
N SER A 71 -3.58 -19.94 -3.12
CA SER A 71 -2.94 -18.84 -3.82
C SER A 71 -1.77 -18.30 -3.00
N PRO A 72 -0.66 -17.91 -3.65
CA PRO A 72 0.40 -17.16 -2.97
C PRO A 72 -0.17 -15.84 -2.45
N ILE A 73 0.30 -15.40 -1.27
CA ILE A 73 -0.08 -14.11 -0.69
C ILE A 73 1.03 -13.12 -0.99
N VAL A 74 0.66 -11.95 -1.53
CA VAL A 74 1.54 -10.80 -1.69
C VAL A 74 1.17 -9.77 -0.66
N LEU A 75 2.06 -9.53 0.30
CA LEU A 75 1.89 -8.50 1.31
C LEU A 75 2.43 -7.17 0.78
N CYS A 76 1.54 -6.20 0.57
CA CYS A 76 1.87 -4.88 0.07
C CYS A 76 1.93 -3.88 1.23
N PHE A 77 3.08 -3.29 1.46
CA PHE A 77 3.23 -2.22 2.45
C PHE A 77 3.00 -0.88 1.77
N GLY A 78 1.83 -0.29 2.03
CA GLY A 78 1.47 1.03 1.53
C GLY A 78 2.40 2.12 2.07
N GLY A 79 2.58 3.18 1.27
CA GLY A 79 3.27 4.38 1.71
C GLY A 79 2.45 5.17 2.74
N GLN A 80 2.96 6.33 3.14
CA GLN A 80 2.24 7.18 4.10
C GLN A 80 1.01 7.80 3.47
N THR A 81 -0.17 7.41 3.97
CA THR A 81 -1.48 7.89 3.51
C THR A 81 -2.22 8.71 4.58
N GLY A 82 -1.53 9.17 5.63
CA GLY A 82 -2.17 9.82 6.78
C GLY A 82 -1.30 10.76 7.61
N LYS A 83 -1.96 11.56 8.47
CA LYS A 83 -1.40 12.58 9.37
C LYS A 83 -0.44 12.05 10.47
N THR A 84 -0.03 10.79 10.43
CA THR A 84 0.72 10.16 11.52
C THR A 84 2.03 9.54 11.03
N VAL A 85 3.07 10.36 11.24
CA VAL A 85 4.52 10.11 11.38
C VAL A 85 5.30 9.54 10.19
N THR A 86 5.79 10.44 9.34
CA THR A 86 7.24 10.50 9.03
C THR A 86 7.86 11.61 9.84
N VAL A 87 8.93 11.32 10.58
CA VAL A 87 9.73 12.30 11.34
C VAL A 87 8.88 13.17 12.26
N SER A 88 8.96 12.97 13.58
CA SER A 88 8.23 13.79 14.56
C SER A 88 8.15 15.26 14.10
N ARG A 89 6.94 15.82 13.97
CA ARG A 89 6.77 17.21 13.50
C ARG A 89 7.59 18.17 14.37
N HIS A 90 7.69 17.88 15.66
CA HIS A 90 8.61 18.55 16.58
C HIS A 90 10.08 18.42 16.14
N LEU A 91 10.55 17.26 15.72
CA LEU A 91 11.91 17.05 15.21
C LEU A 91 12.13 17.77 13.87
N TYR A 92 11.16 17.81 12.96
CA TYR A 92 11.26 18.66 11.77
C TYR A 92 11.31 20.15 12.13
N ASP A 93 10.41 20.62 12.99
CA ASP A 93 10.32 22.03 13.41
C ASP A 93 11.52 22.47 14.26
N SER A 94 12.20 21.55 14.95
CA SER A 94 13.36 21.85 15.81
C SER A 94 14.67 21.94 15.04
N TYR A 95 14.78 21.34 13.85
CA TYR A 95 16.04 21.28 13.10
C TYR A 95 15.96 22.08 11.80
N GLY A 96 16.64 23.24 11.78
CA GLY A 96 16.69 24.13 10.62
C GLY A 96 17.22 23.48 9.34
N LEU A 97 18.19 22.56 9.46
CA LEU A 97 18.72 21.77 8.34
C LEU A 97 17.65 20.83 7.75
N LEU A 98 16.89 20.10 8.58
CA LEU A 98 15.78 19.27 8.10
C LEU A 98 14.72 20.11 7.39
N ARG A 99 14.38 21.30 7.89
CA ARG A 99 13.46 22.21 7.17
C ARG A 99 14.03 22.71 5.85
N ARG A 100 15.31 23.05 5.82
CA ARG A 100 16.00 23.55 4.63
C ARG A 100 16.08 22.49 3.53
N HIS A 101 16.30 21.23 3.90
CA HIS A 101 16.52 20.13 2.96
C HIS A 101 15.26 19.30 2.67
N LEU A 102 14.26 19.31 3.57
CA LEU A 102 13.07 18.48 3.41
C LEU A 102 11.78 19.29 3.20
N GLY A 103 11.72 20.59 3.48
CA GLY A 103 10.48 21.38 3.46
C GLY A 103 9.90 21.64 2.07
N HIS A 104 9.10 20.71 1.54
CA HIS A 104 8.75 20.68 0.13
C HIS A 104 7.38 20.06 -0.14
N THR A 105 6.84 20.33 -1.33
CA THR A 105 5.48 19.92 -1.73
C THR A 105 5.55 18.68 -2.62
N ILE A 106 4.52 17.84 -2.55
CA ILE A 106 4.27 16.79 -3.54
C ILE A 106 2.97 17.08 -4.30
N LEU A 107 2.96 16.77 -5.60
CA LEU A 107 1.80 16.91 -6.48
C LEU A 107 1.45 15.57 -7.12
N PHE A 108 0.25 15.07 -6.85
CA PHE A 108 -0.32 13.92 -7.54
C PHE A 108 -0.84 14.34 -8.92
N LEU A 109 -0.60 13.51 -9.94
CA LEU A 109 -1.09 13.68 -11.31
C LEU A 109 -1.88 12.45 -11.76
N ASP A 110 -3.07 12.69 -12.32
CA ASP A 110 -3.82 11.71 -13.11
C ASP A 110 -3.59 11.96 -14.61
N CYS A 111 -2.51 11.40 -15.15
CA CYS A 111 -2.13 11.55 -16.55
C CYS A 111 -1.25 10.40 -17.03
N SER A 112 -0.96 10.33 -18.34
CA SER A 112 -0.01 9.34 -18.87
C SER A 112 1.43 9.63 -18.41
N GLU A 113 2.32 8.62 -18.45
CA GLU A 113 3.75 8.84 -18.17
C GLU A 113 4.36 9.92 -19.09
N ASN A 114 3.93 9.95 -20.35
CA ASN A 114 4.40 10.93 -21.32
C ASN A 114 4.01 12.35 -20.91
N ASP A 115 2.79 12.54 -20.40
CA ASP A 115 2.33 13.83 -19.91
C ASP A 115 3.07 14.25 -18.63
N ALA A 116 3.24 13.33 -17.67
CA ALA A 116 4.02 13.58 -16.46
C ALA A 116 5.45 14.02 -16.80
N ARG A 117 6.11 13.31 -17.74
CA ARG A 117 7.44 13.69 -18.25
C ARG A 117 7.43 15.02 -18.99
N ALA A 118 6.38 15.32 -19.75
CA ALA A 118 6.24 16.60 -20.45
C ALA A 118 6.10 17.77 -19.48
N ILE A 119 5.38 17.60 -18.37
CA ILE A 119 5.28 18.58 -17.27
C ILE A 119 6.66 18.79 -16.65
N VAL A 120 7.34 17.71 -16.24
CA VAL A 120 8.69 17.79 -15.65
C VAL A 120 9.67 18.50 -16.57
N ASN A 121 9.72 18.13 -17.85
CA ASN A 121 10.58 18.81 -18.83
C ASN A 121 10.18 20.28 -19.03
N GLY A 122 8.88 20.60 -18.97
CA GLY A 122 8.36 21.96 -19.07
C GLY A 122 8.79 22.87 -17.91
N VAL A 123 8.91 22.32 -16.70
CA VAL A 123 9.42 23.04 -15.53
C VAL A 123 10.94 23.07 -15.54
N THR A 124 11.58 21.90 -15.55
CA THR A 124 13.02 21.74 -15.29
C THR A 124 13.91 22.17 -16.46
N LYS A 125 13.54 21.87 -17.71
CA LYS A 125 14.43 22.09 -18.88
C LYS A 125 14.14 23.36 -19.65
N ARG A 126 12.87 23.79 -19.69
CA ARG A 126 12.46 24.96 -20.48
C ARG A 126 12.73 26.30 -19.81
N THR A 127 13.02 26.30 -18.51
CA THR A 127 13.21 27.53 -17.77
C THR A 127 14.65 27.61 -17.26
N ASN A 128 15.39 28.67 -17.61
CA ASN A 128 16.66 29.04 -16.96
C ASN A 128 16.44 29.55 -15.51
N SER A 129 15.37 29.07 -14.85
CA SER A 129 14.85 29.59 -13.59
C SER A 129 15.44 28.92 -12.36
N GLY A 130 16.21 27.83 -12.54
CA GLY A 130 16.70 27.00 -11.44
C GLY A 130 15.62 26.16 -10.76
N LEU A 131 14.42 26.07 -11.33
CA LEU A 131 13.35 25.19 -10.83
C LEU A 131 13.62 23.74 -11.25
N LEU A 132 13.38 22.81 -10.33
CA LEU A 132 13.64 21.39 -10.54
C LEU A 132 12.51 20.55 -9.92
N VAL A 133 12.01 19.62 -10.71
CA VAL A 133 10.94 18.69 -10.34
C VAL A 133 11.35 17.29 -10.75
N ASP A 134 11.17 16.33 -9.83
CA ASP A 134 11.37 14.91 -10.07
C ASP A 134 10.03 14.18 -10.09
N ILE A 135 9.97 13.05 -10.78
CA ILE A 135 8.86 12.10 -10.63
C ILE A 135 9.26 11.18 -9.46
N ALA A 136 8.63 11.36 -8.30
CA ALA A 136 8.91 10.58 -7.10
C ALA A 136 8.29 9.17 -7.15
N CYS A 137 7.07 9.04 -7.68
CA CYS A 137 6.37 7.74 -7.71
C CYS A 137 5.71 7.46 -9.06
N TYR A 138 5.79 6.19 -9.46
CA TYR A 138 5.11 5.55 -10.58
C TYR A 138 4.16 4.51 -9.99
N ASN A 139 2.95 4.93 -9.63
CA ASN A 139 1.98 4.10 -8.91
C ASN A 139 1.09 3.29 -9.85
N GLY A 140 0.94 3.73 -11.10
CA GLY A 140 0.13 3.04 -12.09
C GLY A 140 0.16 3.74 -13.45
N PRO A 141 -0.54 3.19 -14.46
CA PRO A 141 -0.53 3.70 -15.83
C PRO A 141 -0.94 5.17 -15.96
N ARG A 142 -1.75 5.65 -15.00
CA ARG A 142 -2.22 7.04 -14.90
C ARG A 142 -1.95 7.69 -13.55
N SER A 143 -1.06 7.14 -12.72
CA SER A 143 -0.94 7.53 -11.32
C SER A 143 0.52 7.88 -11.02
N PHE A 144 0.81 9.18 -10.98
CA PHE A 144 2.16 9.71 -10.83
C PHE A 144 2.23 10.73 -9.72
N VAL A 145 3.42 10.87 -9.14
CA VAL A 145 3.67 11.80 -8.03
C VAL A 145 4.90 12.61 -8.37
N LEU A 146 4.76 13.93 -8.39
CA LEU A 146 5.86 14.87 -8.58
C LEU A 146 6.36 15.40 -7.24
N ALA A 147 7.67 15.57 -7.14
CA ALA A 147 8.35 16.05 -5.95
C ALA A 147 9.28 17.21 -6.31
N GLY A 148 9.23 18.28 -5.52
CA GLY A 148 9.98 19.50 -5.79
C GLY A 148 9.75 20.56 -4.73
N ASN A 149 10.55 21.63 -4.77
CA ASN A 149 10.32 22.77 -3.90
C ASN A 149 8.98 23.46 -4.21
N ALA A 150 8.49 24.31 -3.30
CA ALA A 150 7.17 24.92 -3.41
C ALA A 150 6.96 25.65 -4.75
N LEU A 151 7.95 26.43 -5.21
CA LEU A 151 7.88 27.15 -6.48
C LEU A 151 7.83 26.21 -7.69
N SER A 152 8.66 25.16 -7.66
CA SER A 152 8.73 24.17 -8.75
C SER A 152 7.41 23.40 -8.87
N ILE A 153 6.79 23.05 -7.74
CA ILE A 153 5.48 22.39 -7.73
C ILE A 153 4.35 23.34 -8.14
N THR A 154 4.34 24.59 -7.69
CA THR A 154 3.36 25.59 -8.16
C THR A 154 3.45 25.78 -9.67
N LYS A 155 4.68 25.78 -10.22
CA LYS A 155 4.87 25.83 -11.67
C LYS A 155 4.39 24.55 -12.35
N ALA A 156 4.68 23.38 -11.80
CA ALA A 156 4.18 22.10 -12.32
C ALA A 156 2.66 22.00 -12.30
N GLU A 157 2.00 22.50 -11.26
CA GLU A 157 0.54 22.60 -11.14
C GLU A 157 -0.03 23.50 -12.24
N ALA A 158 0.56 24.69 -12.47
CA ALA A 158 0.15 25.57 -13.57
C ALA A 158 0.33 24.92 -14.95
N GLU A 159 1.46 24.27 -15.21
CA GLU A 159 1.70 23.54 -16.46
C GLU A 159 0.72 22.36 -16.65
N SER A 160 0.33 21.70 -15.56
CA SER A 160 -0.65 20.61 -15.59
C SER A 160 -2.06 21.14 -15.91
N ASN A 161 -2.46 22.25 -15.29
CA ASN A 161 -3.73 22.91 -15.56
C ASN A 161 -3.85 23.39 -17.00
N ASN A 162 -2.76 23.93 -17.58
CA ASN A 162 -2.69 24.33 -18.99
C ASN A 162 -2.91 23.15 -19.96
N ARG A 163 -2.68 21.91 -19.50
CA ARG A 163 -2.88 20.67 -20.25
C ARG A 163 -4.18 19.96 -19.89
N SER A 164 -5.02 20.58 -19.06
CA SER A 164 -6.27 19.98 -18.53
C SER A 164 -6.04 18.66 -17.79
N ILE A 165 -4.88 18.52 -17.13
CA ILE A 165 -4.55 17.35 -16.30
C ILE A 165 -5.06 17.58 -14.89
N LYS A 166 -5.78 16.60 -14.33
CA LYS A 166 -6.24 16.63 -12.94
C LYS A 166 -5.04 16.44 -12.00
N VAL A 167 -4.95 17.33 -11.01
CA VAL A 167 -3.88 17.32 -10.02
C VAL A 167 -4.42 17.43 -8.60
N THR A 168 -3.69 16.88 -7.64
CA THR A 168 -4.00 17.00 -6.21
C THR A 168 -2.71 17.29 -5.45
N LYS A 169 -2.65 18.43 -4.76
CA LYS A 169 -1.53 18.76 -3.88
C LYS A 169 -1.63 17.95 -2.59
N LEU A 170 -0.60 17.17 -2.28
CA LEU A 170 -0.59 16.33 -1.10
C LEU A 170 -0.18 17.13 0.15
N SER A 171 -0.74 16.76 1.30
CA SER A 171 -0.45 17.39 2.60
C SER A 171 0.74 16.75 3.32
N ASN A 172 1.79 16.45 2.57
CA ASN A 172 3.05 15.93 3.10
C ASN A 172 3.99 17.08 3.46
N SER A 173 4.85 16.87 4.46
CA SER A 173 5.87 17.84 4.83
C SER A 173 7.10 17.81 3.91
N HIS A 174 7.34 16.67 3.22
CA HIS A 174 8.61 16.45 2.53
C HIS A 174 8.48 15.77 1.17
N ALA A 175 9.31 16.24 0.22
CA ALA A 175 9.42 15.71 -1.14
C ALA A 175 10.50 14.60 -1.22
N TYR A 176 10.21 13.45 -0.63
CA TYR A 176 11.08 12.26 -0.75
C TYR A 176 11.20 11.79 -2.21
N TYR A 177 12.23 10.98 -2.50
CA TYR A 177 12.50 10.46 -3.85
C TYR A 177 12.72 11.58 -4.88
N SER A 178 13.44 12.62 -4.45
CA SER A 178 13.80 13.79 -5.26
C SER A 178 15.18 14.31 -4.88
N HIS A 179 15.74 15.16 -5.74
CA HIS A 179 17.01 15.87 -5.50
C HIS A 179 17.09 16.63 -4.16
N LEU A 180 15.95 16.92 -3.52
CA LEU A 180 15.93 17.68 -2.28
C LEU A 180 16.49 16.86 -1.10
N VAL A 181 16.46 15.54 -1.20
CA VAL A 181 17.04 14.66 -0.18
C VAL A 181 18.56 14.62 -0.23
N ASP A 182 19.21 15.20 -1.25
CA ASP A 182 20.66 15.13 -1.44
C ASP A 182 21.46 15.63 -0.23
N GLY A 183 20.93 16.65 0.46
CA GLY A 183 21.57 17.24 1.63
C GLY A 183 21.61 16.35 2.88
N ILE A 184 20.87 15.23 2.91
CA ILE A 184 20.84 14.31 4.06
C ILE A 184 21.51 12.96 3.77
N LEU A 185 22.04 12.74 2.56
CA LEU A 185 22.47 11.40 2.14
C LEU A 185 23.77 10.94 2.80
N GLU A 186 24.67 11.86 3.13
CA GLU A 186 25.92 11.52 3.82
C GLU A 186 25.62 11.02 5.24
N ASP A 187 24.77 11.74 5.97
CA ASP A 187 24.31 11.33 7.30
C ASP A 187 23.52 10.02 7.23
N LEU A 188 22.66 9.88 6.22
CA LEU A 188 21.89 8.66 5.99
C LEU A 188 22.81 7.47 5.66
N ALA A 189 23.85 7.66 4.88
CA ALA A 189 24.82 6.62 4.53
C ALA A 189 25.59 6.15 5.78
N THR A 190 26.00 7.10 6.62
CA THR A 190 26.65 6.79 7.90
C THR A 190 25.73 5.95 8.79
N LEU A 191 24.46 6.37 8.92
CA LEU A 191 23.48 5.63 9.71
C LEU A 191 23.19 4.25 9.11
N ALA A 192 22.94 4.17 7.80
CA ALA A 192 22.61 2.94 7.10
C ALA A 192 23.77 1.92 7.16
N GLY A 193 25.03 2.39 7.09
CA GLY A 193 26.22 1.56 7.26
C GLY A 193 26.38 0.99 8.68
N SER A 194 25.77 1.59 9.69
CA SER A 194 25.77 1.07 11.06
C SER A 194 24.79 -0.09 11.30
N ILE A 195 23.87 -0.33 10.34
CA ILE A 195 22.82 -1.33 10.48
C ILE A 195 23.31 -2.68 9.95
N SER A 196 23.27 -3.70 10.79
CA SER A 196 23.50 -5.08 10.36
C SER A 196 22.25 -5.66 9.70
N VAL A 197 22.26 -5.73 8.36
CA VAL A 197 21.14 -6.28 7.59
C VAL A 197 21.29 -7.80 7.47
N ARG A 198 20.22 -8.53 7.81
CA ARG A 198 20.13 -9.99 7.62
C ARG A 198 19.40 -10.32 6.33
N PRO A 199 19.76 -11.42 5.64
CA PRO A 199 19.02 -11.88 4.48
C PRO A 199 17.53 -12.06 4.81
N PRO A 200 16.62 -11.62 3.93
CA PRO A 200 15.20 -11.73 4.20
C PRO A 200 14.74 -13.18 4.12
N MET A 201 13.92 -13.61 5.10
CA MET A 201 13.33 -14.95 5.14
C MET A 201 12.19 -15.14 4.12
N MET A 202 11.59 -14.03 3.68
CA MET A 202 10.54 -13.99 2.66
C MET A 202 11.05 -13.18 1.46
N ARG A 203 10.55 -13.48 0.26
CA ARG A 203 10.87 -12.70 -0.94
C ARG A 203 10.43 -11.26 -0.73
N VAL A 204 11.35 -10.32 -0.95
CA VAL A 204 11.09 -8.88 -0.95
C VAL A 204 11.20 -8.37 -2.38
N GLU A 205 10.15 -7.69 -2.84
CA GLU A 205 10.12 -7.00 -4.13
C GLU A 205 10.28 -5.50 -3.91
N THR A 206 11.44 -4.97 -4.27
CA THR A 206 11.74 -3.54 -4.15
C THR A 206 11.15 -2.76 -5.31
N CYS A 207 10.72 -1.52 -5.05
CA CYS A 207 10.06 -0.63 -6.01
C CYS A 207 11.03 0.02 -7.01
N THR A 208 11.74 -0.82 -7.76
CA THR A 208 12.69 -0.47 -8.82
C THR A 208 12.10 -0.75 -10.20
N ARG A 209 12.67 -0.16 -11.26
CA ARG A 209 12.13 -0.29 -12.62
C ARG A 209 12.22 -1.71 -13.15
N ASP A 210 13.42 -2.28 -13.14
CA ASP A 210 13.72 -3.49 -13.92
C ASP A 210 13.69 -4.75 -13.05
N GLN A 211 14.47 -4.80 -11.96
CA GLN A 211 14.55 -5.97 -11.08
C GLN A 211 14.63 -5.59 -9.60
N SER A 212 14.13 -6.47 -8.73
CA SER A 212 14.28 -6.33 -7.27
C SER A 212 15.76 -6.42 -6.85
N TRP A 213 16.06 -5.91 -5.66
CA TRP A 213 17.37 -6.06 -5.06
C TRP A 213 17.71 -7.52 -4.77
N THR A 214 18.97 -7.87 -5.03
CA THR A 214 19.55 -9.17 -4.67
C THR A 214 20.31 -9.12 -3.34
N SER A 215 20.71 -7.93 -2.91
CA SER A 215 21.37 -7.63 -1.64
C SER A 215 20.68 -6.44 -0.98
N PHE A 216 20.63 -6.45 0.35
CA PHE A 216 20.07 -5.37 1.14
C PHE A 216 21.20 -4.80 1.99
N THR A 217 21.91 -3.78 1.50
CA THR A 217 22.96 -3.08 2.23
C THR A 217 22.53 -1.64 2.51
N GLY A 218 23.32 -0.94 3.33
CA GLY A 218 23.10 0.48 3.57
C GLY A 218 23.16 1.32 2.29
N GLU A 219 23.99 0.92 1.31
CA GLU A 219 24.10 1.63 0.03
C GLU A 219 22.79 1.55 -0.78
N GLU A 220 22.15 0.38 -0.85
CA GLU A 220 20.87 0.27 -1.55
C GLU A 220 19.78 1.09 -0.84
N ILE A 221 19.80 1.17 0.51
CA ILE A 221 18.85 2.00 1.28
C ILE A 221 19.02 3.50 0.95
N VAL A 222 20.26 3.98 0.91
CA VAL A 222 20.56 5.38 0.55
C VAL A 222 20.11 5.65 -0.88
N LYS A 223 20.45 4.76 -1.81
CA LYS A 223 20.06 4.86 -3.22
C LYS A 223 18.54 4.90 -3.39
N HIS A 224 17.81 4.05 -2.66
CA HIS A 224 16.34 4.05 -2.67
C HIS A 224 15.72 5.38 -2.23
N THR A 225 16.41 6.14 -1.38
CA THR A 225 15.89 7.40 -0.85
C THR A 225 15.88 8.51 -1.91
N GLN A 226 16.78 8.42 -2.90
CA GLN A 226 16.83 9.33 -4.05
C GLN A 226 16.03 8.81 -5.25
N GLU A 227 16.01 7.50 -5.48
CA GLU A 227 15.41 6.91 -6.68
C GLU A 227 13.87 6.91 -6.63
N PRO A 228 13.20 7.03 -7.78
CA PRO A 228 11.75 7.00 -7.84
C PRO A 228 11.17 5.64 -7.45
N VAL A 229 10.06 5.65 -6.71
CA VAL A 229 9.28 4.47 -6.35
C VAL A 229 8.54 3.95 -7.58
N ARG A 230 8.90 2.76 -8.06
CA ARG A 230 8.37 2.11 -9.27
C ARG A 230 7.34 1.03 -8.96
N PHE A 231 6.29 1.38 -8.21
CA PHE A 231 5.29 0.41 -7.76
C PHE A 231 4.57 -0.29 -8.92
N SER A 232 4.21 0.44 -9.98
CA SER A 232 3.54 -0.16 -11.15
C SER A 232 4.37 -1.25 -11.80
N ASN A 233 5.68 -1.05 -11.91
CA ASN A 233 6.60 -2.05 -12.44
C ASN A 233 6.66 -3.29 -11.54
N VAL A 234 6.68 -3.12 -10.22
CA VAL A 234 6.62 -4.26 -9.27
C VAL A 234 5.31 -5.03 -9.43
N ALA A 235 4.18 -4.32 -9.49
CA ALA A 235 2.87 -4.94 -9.63
C ALA A 235 2.78 -5.80 -10.89
N GLU A 236 3.26 -5.27 -12.02
CA GLU A 236 3.33 -6.00 -13.30
C GLU A 236 4.24 -7.24 -13.21
N ARG A 237 5.44 -7.12 -12.63
CA ARG A 237 6.36 -8.25 -12.47
C ARG A 237 5.77 -9.36 -11.61
N ILE A 238 5.18 -8.99 -10.46
CA ILE A 238 4.56 -9.96 -9.56
C ILE A 238 3.35 -10.61 -10.23
N ALA A 239 2.49 -9.85 -10.91
CA ALA A 239 1.33 -10.40 -11.61
C ALA A 239 1.74 -11.37 -12.72
N ALA A 240 2.83 -11.09 -13.44
CA ALA A 240 3.37 -11.99 -14.45
C ALA A 240 3.91 -13.30 -13.86
N CYS A 241 4.58 -13.25 -12.70
CA CYS A 241 5.13 -14.44 -12.05
C CYS A 241 4.11 -15.21 -11.19
N LEU A 242 3.10 -14.53 -10.63
CA LEU A 242 2.12 -15.04 -9.67
C LEU A 242 0.68 -14.60 -10.06
N PRO A 243 0.12 -15.11 -11.17
CA PRO A 243 -1.14 -14.62 -11.74
C PRO A 243 -2.38 -14.85 -10.86
N TYR A 244 -2.30 -15.75 -9.88
CA TYR A 244 -3.40 -16.06 -8.95
C TYR A 244 -3.13 -15.56 -7.53
N ALA A 245 -2.18 -14.64 -7.34
CA ALA A 245 -1.84 -14.14 -6.02
C ALA A 245 -3.00 -13.38 -5.36
N VAL A 246 -3.16 -13.57 -4.05
CA VAL A 246 -3.99 -12.72 -3.21
C VAL A 246 -3.13 -11.56 -2.71
N TRP A 247 -3.55 -10.34 -2.99
CA TRP A 247 -2.86 -9.13 -2.56
C TRP A 247 -3.48 -8.63 -1.24
N LEU A 248 -2.66 -8.46 -0.22
CA LEU A 248 -3.07 -7.93 1.07
C LEU A 248 -2.30 -6.64 1.35
N GLU A 249 -3.01 -5.52 1.53
CA GLU A 249 -2.40 -4.29 1.98
C GLU A 249 -2.18 -4.33 3.50
N ALA A 250 -0.92 -4.13 3.92
CA ALA A 250 -0.51 -3.96 5.29
C ALA A 250 -0.16 -2.50 5.54
N GLY A 251 -1.16 -1.71 5.89
CA GLY A 251 -1.02 -0.29 6.19
C GLY A 251 -2.21 0.24 6.98
N PRO A 252 -2.07 1.39 7.67
CA PRO A 252 -3.20 2.06 8.30
C PRO A 252 -4.11 2.58 7.21
N TYR A 253 -5.13 1.81 6.86
CA TYR A 253 -6.21 2.27 6.01
C TYR A 253 -6.98 3.36 6.78
N LEU A 254 -6.71 4.63 6.46
CA LEU A 254 -7.58 5.72 6.86
C LEU A 254 -8.63 5.85 5.76
N ASP A 255 -9.87 5.51 6.08
CA ASP A 255 -11.02 5.97 5.31
C ASP A 255 -10.87 7.49 5.12
N GLN A 256 -10.51 7.92 3.92
CA GLN A 256 -10.69 9.29 3.47
C GLN A 256 -12.20 9.45 3.23
N GLU A 257 -12.97 9.61 4.30
CA GLU A 257 -14.41 9.85 4.27
C GLU A 257 -14.78 11.22 3.64
N GLY A 258 -13.90 11.82 2.85
CA GLY A 258 -14.07 13.16 2.28
C GLY A 258 -13.69 13.36 0.81
N ASP A 259 -13.12 12.36 0.10
CA ASP A 259 -12.58 12.61 -1.25
C ASP A 259 -12.94 11.57 -2.32
N ARG A 260 -14.01 10.79 -2.12
CA ARG A 260 -14.67 10.13 -3.24
C ARG A 260 -15.56 11.15 -3.97
N PRO A 261 -15.39 11.38 -5.29
CA PRO A 261 -16.39 12.11 -6.04
C PRO A 261 -17.71 11.35 -5.94
N LYS A 262 -18.78 12.06 -5.56
CA LYS A 262 -20.15 11.59 -5.74
C LYS A 262 -20.44 11.33 -7.21
#